data_AF-A0A1I0WM78-F1
#
_entry.id   AF-A0A1I0WM78-F1
#
_cell.length_a   1.000
_cell.length_b   1.000
_cell.length_c   1.000
_cell.angle_alpha   90.00
_cell.angle_beta   90.00
_cell.angle_gamma   90.00
#
_symmetry.space_group_name_H-M   'P 1'
#
loop_
_entity.id
_entity.type
_entity.pdbx_description
1 polymer ?
#
loop_
_entity_poly.entity_id
_entity_poly.type
_entity_poly.pdbx_seq_one_letter_code
_entity_poly.pdbx_strand_id
1 'polypeptide(L)' 'MTKIAIILGSTRPGRKGAQVAEWVYSIAQNRNDAMFKLVDIADYQLPLLDEPRPAVLGQYSKSHTKKWANTIEVLMDFYL' A
#
# COMPACT_ATOMS: atom_id res chain seq x y z
N MET A 1 1.94 -14.63 -12.85
CA MET A 1 0.62 -14.38 -12.24
C MET A 1 0.54 -12.90 -11.89
N THR A 2 -0.49 -12.18 -12.36
CA THR A 2 -0.61 -10.73 -12.12
C THR A 2 -0.90 -10.46 -10.64
N LYS A 3 -0.15 -9.55 -10.00
CA LYS A 3 -0.41 -9.09 -8.64
C LYS A 3 -1.05 -7.71 -8.69
N ILE A 4 -2.16 -7.49 -7.98
CA ILE A 4 -2.88 -6.22 -7.94
C ILE A 4 -3.03 -5.77 -6.50
N ALA A 5 -2.48 -4.61 -6.19
CA ALA A 5 -2.66 -3.95 -4.90
C ALA A 5 -3.84 -2.98 -4.95
N ILE A 6 -4.78 -3.13 -4.02
CA ILE A 6 -5.85 -2.16 -3.76
C ILE A 6 -5.37 -1.29 -2.60
N ILE A 7 -5.06 -0.02 -2.87
CA ILE A 7 -4.49 0.89 -1.87
C ILE A 7 -5.59 1.85 -1.38
N LEU A 8 -5.91 1.78 -0.09
CA LEU A 8 -6.73 2.80 0.58
C LEU A 8 -5.84 4.00 0.92
N GLY A 9 -6.05 5.11 0.22
CA GLY A 9 -5.23 6.32 0.36
C GLY A 9 -5.65 7.30 1.48
N SER A 10 -6.79 7.09 2.14
CA SER A 10 -7.26 8.03 3.17
C SER A 10 -6.73 7.66 4.56
N THR A 11 -6.11 8.61 5.25
CA THR A 11 -5.66 8.45 6.65
C THR A 11 -6.53 9.19 7.68
N ARG A 12 -7.58 9.88 7.23
CA ARG A 12 -8.41 10.72 8.10
C ARG A 12 -9.14 9.89 9.16
N PRO A 13 -9.28 10.38 10.40
CA PRO A 13 -10.20 9.81 11.38
C PRO A 13 -11.63 9.74 10.80
N GLY A 14 -12.34 8.64 11.04
CA GLY A 14 -13.68 8.43 10.50
C GLY A 14 -13.75 8.23 8.98
N ARG A 15 -12.63 7.88 8.33
CA ARG A 15 -12.58 7.61 6.88
C ARG A 15 -13.65 6.60 6.44
N LYS A 16 -14.37 6.93 5.37
CA LYS A 16 -15.35 6.05 4.72
C LYS A 16 -14.72 5.07 3.73
N GLY A 17 -13.50 5.37 3.27
CA GLY A 17 -12.82 4.58 2.26
C GLY A 17 -12.51 3.13 2.66
N ALA A 18 -12.44 2.81 3.96
CA ALA A 18 -12.23 1.44 4.44
C ALA A 18 -13.33 0.47 3.95
N GLN A 19 -14.60 0.84 4.13
CA GLN A 19 -15.74 0.02 3.70
C GLN A 19 -15.75 -0.19 2.18
N VAL A 20 -15.40 0.85 1.41
CA VAL A 20 -15.33 0.76 -0.05
C VAL A 20 -14.17 -0.14 -0.49
N ALA A 21 -13.00 -0.01 0.15
CA ALA A 21 -11.82 -0.80 -0.20
C ALA A 21 -12.00 -2.29 0.14
N GLU A 22 -12.63 -2.59 1.28
CA GLU A 22 -13.03 -3.96 1.67
C GLU A 22 -14.04 -4.56 0.68
N TRP A 23 -15.04 -3.77 0.25
CA TRP A 23 -16.01 -4.20 -0.76
C TRP A 23 -15.36 -4.49 -2.12
N VAL A 24 -14.44 -3.63 -2.58
CA VAL A 24 -13.69 -3.88 -3.83
C VAL A 24 -12.82 -5.14 -3.69
N TYR A 25 -12.15 -5.30 -2.55
CA TYR A 25 -11.32 -6.48 -2.30
C TYR A 25 -12.15 -7.77 -2.28
N SER A 26 -13.33 -7.77 -1.66
CA SER A 26 -14.19 -8.97 -1.62
C SER A 26 -14.67 -9.38 -3.02
N ILE A 27 -14.98 -8.41 -3.90
CA ILE A 27 -15.27 -8.70 -5.32
C ILE A 27 -14.04 -9.30 -6.00
N ALA A 28 -12.87 -8.71 -5.78
CA ALA A 28 -11.63 -9.14 -6.41
C ALA A 28 -11.20 -10.55 -5.98
N GLN A 29 -11.46 -10.96 -4.74
CA GLN A 29 -11.17 -12.31 -4.23
C GLN A 29 -11.94 -13.42 -4.97
N ASN A 30 -13.03 -13.10 -5.67
CA ASN A 30 -13.76 -14.09 -6.49
C ASN A 30 -13.08 -14.35 -7.86
N ARG A 31 -12.04 -13.60 -8.19
CA ARG A 31 -11.29 -13.76 -9.42
C ARG A 31 -10.07 -14.65 -9.20
N ASN A 32 -9.75 -15.48 -10.19
CA ASN A 32 -8.62 -16.40 -10.17
C ASN A 32 -7.52 -16.03 -11.18
N ASP A 33 -7.69 -14.94 -11.94
CA ASP A 33 -6.75 -14.48 -12.95
C ASP A 33 -5.60 -13.62 -12.39
N ALA A 34 -5.71 -13.20 -11.14
CA ALA A 34 -4.71 -12.39 -10.44
C ALA A 34 -4.70 -12.67 -8.93
N MET A 35 -3.61 -12.28 -8.27
CA MET A 35 -3.54 -12.20 -6.81
C MET A 35 -3.86 -10.78 -6.37
N PHE A 36 -4.71 -10.63 -5.37
CA PHE A 36 -5.13 -9.33 -4.86
C PHE A 36 -4.63 -9.13 -3.43
N LYS A 37 -4.22 -7.90 -3.11
CA LYS A 37 -3.88 -7.49 -1.74
C LYS A 37 -4.50 -6.14 -1.44
N LEU A 38 -5.23 -6.05 -0.33
CA LEU A 38 -5.67 -4.78 0.23
C LEU A 38 -4.56 -4.19 1.12
N VAL A 39 -4.25 -2.91 0.93
CA VAL A 39 -3.24 -2.16 1.68
C VAL A 39 -3.85 -0.86 2.20
N ASP A 40 -3.88 -0.68 3.51
CA ASP A 40 -4.32 0.58 4.14
C ASP A 40 -3.10 1.44 4.47
N ILE A 41 -3.01 2.63 3.86
CA ILE A 41 -1.88 3.54 4.08
C ILE A 41 -1.82 4.07 5.53
N ALA A 42 -2.93 4.06 6.26
CA ALA A 42 -2.98 4.50 7.65
C ALA A 42 -2.13 3.61 8.58
N ASP A 43 -1.94 2.33 8.24
CA ASP A 43 -1.14 1.38 9.01
C ASP A 43 0.38 1.66 8.96
N TYR A 44 0.77 2.60 8.10
CA TYR A 44 2.15 2.99 7.87
C TYR A 44 2.49 4.34 8.48
N GLN A 45 1.51 5.10 9.00
CA GLN A 45 1.77 6.37 9.71
C GLN A 45 2.73 7.30 8.95
N LEU A 46 2.53 7.49 7.65
CA LEU A 46 3.41 8.28 6.77
C LEU A 46 3.07 9.78 6.86
N PRO A 47 3.81 10.60 7.63
CA PRO A 47 3.53 12.03 7.72
C PRO A 47 4.03 12.72 6.45
N LEU A 48 3.44 13.87 6.14
CA LEU A 48 3.77 14.62 4.93
C LEU A 48 5.22 15.12 5.00
N LEU A 49 6.05 14.69 4.03
CA LEU A 49 7.44 15.13 3.86
C LEU A 49 8.34 14.86 5.09
N ASP A 50 8.16 13.73 5.79
CA ASP A 50 8.94 13.38 7.00
C ASP A 50 10.34 12.79 6.74
N GLU A 51 10.73 12.59 5.47
CA GLU A 51 12.09 12.15 5.12
C GLU A 51 12.98 13.35 4.75
N PRO A 52 14.27 13.35 5.11
CA PRO A 52 15.20 14.43 4.75
C PRO A 52 15.58 14.42 3.26
N ARG A 53 15.28 13.34 2.53
CA ARG A 53 15.63 13.15 1.12
C ARG A 53 14.37 12.82 0.31
N PRO A 54 14.30 13.22 -0.97
CA PRO A 54 13.20 12.85 -1.86
C PRO A 54 13.04 11.33 -2.02
N ALA A 55 11.80 10.86 -2.08
CA ALA A 55 11.48 9.43 -2.18
C ALA A 55 12.07 8.75 -3.43
N VAL A 56 12.23 9.49 -4.54
CA VAL A 56 12.83 8.97 -5.80
C VAL A 56 14.26 8.46 -5.62
N LEU A 57 14.97 8.90 -4.58
CA LEU A 57 16.33 8.43 -4.31
C LEU A 57 16.35 7.06 -3.60
N GLY A 58 15.22 6.56 -3.08
CA GLY A 58 15.15 5.31 -2.34
C GLY A 58 15.93 5.29 -1.01
N GLN A 59 16.42 6.45 -0.54
CA GLN A 59 17.29 6.57 0.63
C GLN A 59 16.48 6.89 1.89
N TYR A 60 15.70 5.92 2.35
CA TYR A 60 14.77 6.09 3.48
C TYR A 60 15.49 5.94 4.83
N SER A 61 15.26 6.89 5.74
CA SER A 61 15.86 6.89 7.08
C SER A 61 14.89 6.40 8.15
N LYS A 62 13.59 6.66 8.00
CA LYS A 62 12.57 6.36 9.00
C LYS A 62 12.08 4.93 8.91
N SER A 63 11.76 4.32 10.06
CA SER A 63 11.24 2.96 10.13
C SER A 63 9.90 2.80 9.39
N HIS A 64 9.00 3.78 9.52
CA HIS A 64 7.70 3.75 8.86
C HIS A 64 7.81 3.84 7.32
N THR A 65 8.74 4.65 6.81
CA THR A 65 8.97 4.77 5.36
C THR A 65 9.58 3.50 4.80
N LYS A 66 10.55 2.89 5.52
CA LYS A 66 11.12 1.59 5.14
C LYS A 66 10.06 0.49 5.12
N LYS A 67 9.15 0.46 6.10
CA LYS A 67 8.02 -0.49 6.14
C LYS A 67 7.11 -0.33 4.91
N TRP A 68 6.80 0.92 4.55
CA TRP A 68 6.02 1.23 3.35
C TRP A 68 6.73 0.79 2.07
N ALA A 69 8.00 1.20 1.90
CA ALA A 69 8.81 0.86 0.74
C ALA A 69 8.89 -0.66 0.53
N ASN A 70 9.19 -1.42 1.58
CA ASN A 70 9.24 -2.88 1.53
C ASN A 70 7.89 -3.51 1.13
N THR A 71 6.77 -2.93 1.58
CA THR A 71 5.44 -3.43 1.19
C THR A 71 5.19 -3.25 -0.31
N ILE A 72 5.56 -2.10 -0.85
CA ILE A 72 5.44 -1.80 -2.27
C ILE A 72 6.41 -2.65 -3.10
N GLU A 73 7.65 -2.84 -2.63
CA GLU A 73 8.65 -3.69 -3.28
C GLU A 73 8.15 -5.13 -3.43
N VAL A 74 7.65 -5.75 -2.35
CA VAL A 74 7.08 -7.11 -2.40
C VAL A 74 5.90 -7.23 -3.38
N LEU A 75 5.14 -6.15 -3.55
CA LEU A 75 4.01 -6.09 -4.49
C LEU A 75 4.47 -5.87 -5.94
N MET A 76 5.56 -5.13 -6.13
CA MET A 76 6.15 -4.82 -7.42
C MET A 76 7.13 -5.90 -7.93
N ASP A 77 7.62 -6.77 -7.05
CA ASP A 77 8.63 -7.75 -7.41
C ASP A 77 8.17 -8.64 -8.56
N PHE A 78 8.81 -8.35 -9.70
CA PHE A 78 8.68 -8.92 -11.03
C PHE A 78 9.72 -10.02 -11.30
N TYR A 79 10.66 -10.26 -10.38
CA TYR A 79 11.72 -11.26 -10.52
C TYR A 79 12.13 -11.86 -9.17
N LEU A 80 11.51 -13.00 -8.83
CA LEU A 80 12.18 -14.17 -8.28
C LEU A 80 11.74 -15.38 -9.11
#